data_AF-A0A7C5UTG1-F1
#
_entry.id   AF-A0A7C5UTG1-F1
#
_cell.length_a   1.000
_cell.length_b   1.000
_cell.length_c   1.000
_cell.angle_alpha   90.00
_cell.angle_beta   90.00
_cell.angle_gamma   90.00
#
_symmetry.space_group_name_H-M   'P 1'
#
loop_
_entity.id
_entity.type
_entity.pdbx_description
1 polymer ?
#
loop_
_entity_poly.entity_id
_entity_poly.type
_entity_poly.pdbx_seq_one_letter_code
_entity_poly.pdbx_strand_id
1 'polypeptide(L)' 'MIHVFLEMLYGGIIVCGRCNRWYPIINGVALMYPDDIRLYTRVNIIEKLFIKRFKDKFPKYVVSKDPLKLLRDYRNI' A
#
# COMPACT_ATOMS: atom_id res chain seq x y z
N MET A 1 -3.60 15.49 -7.10
CA MET A 1 -2.18 15.17 -7.28
C MET A 1 -1.95 13.73 -6.79
N ILE A 2 -1.48 12.86 -7.68
CA ILE A 2 -1.12 11.47 -7.38
C ILE A 2 0.40 11.47 -7.20
N HIS A 3 0.90 10.98 -6.06
CA HIS A 3 2.33 10.79 -5.87
C HIS A 3 2.67 9.33 -6.14
N VAL A 4 3.58 9.10 -7.08
CA VAL A 4 4.10 7.77 -7.44
C VAL A 4 5.59 7.76 -7.10
N PHE A 5 6.01 6.89 -6.19
CA PHE A 5 7.42 6.61 -5.93
C PHE A 5 7.78 5.31 -6.65
N LEU A 6 8.60 5.41 -7.71
CA LEU A 6 9.12 4.31 -8.51
C LEU A 6 10.64 4.26 -8.32
N GLU A 7 11.13 3.40 -7.43
CA GLU A 7 12.51 2.94 -7.52
C GLU A 7 12.54 1.71 -8.45
N MET A 8 13.54 1.68 -9.34
CA MET A 8 13.62 0.87 -10.57
C MET A 8 12.99 -0.52 -10.51
N LEU A 9 12.04 -0.74 -11.44
CA LEU A 9 11.48 -2.00 -11.96
C LEU A 9 11.01 -3.00 -10.88
N TYR A 10 9.69 -3.20 -10.82
CA TYR A 10 8.91 -4.28 -10.15
C TYR A 10 8.10 -3.94 -8.87
N GLY A 11 8.24 -2.78 -8.21
CA GLY A 11 7.31 -2.46 -7.10
C GLY A 11 7.31 -1.01 -6.60
N GLY A 12 6.20 -0.58 -6.00
CA GLY A 12 6.02 0.77 -5.44
C GLY A 12 4.67 0.97 -4.77
N ILE A 13 4.36 2.20 -4.35
CA ILE A 13 3.02 2.57 -3.89
C ILE A 13 2.54 3.84 -4.60
N ILE A 14 1.25 3.89 -4.89
CA ILE A 14 0.53 5.08 -5.33
C ILE A 14 -0.18 5.64 -4.11
N VAL A 15 -0.05 6.95 -3.85
CA VAL A 15 -0.74 7.61 -2.73
C VAL A 15 -1.60 8.76 -3.24
N CYS A 16 -2.87 8.78 -2.82
CA CYS A 16 -3.78 9.88 -3.08
C CYS A 16 -3.49 11.05 -2.13
N GLY A 17 -3.07 12.20 -2.67
CA GLY A 17 -2.80 13.40 -1.87
C GLY A 17 -4.03 14.02 -1.19
N ARG A 18 -5.25 13.59 -1.53
CA ARG A 18 -6.49 14.11 -0.91
C ARG A 18 -6.95 13.31 0.30
N CYS A 19 -6.95 11.98 0.20
CA CYS A 19 -7.51 11.09 1.22
C CYS A 19 -6.51 10.10 1.82
N ASN A 20 -5.24 10.17 1.43
CA ASN A 20 -4.15 9.28 1.87
C ASN A 20 -4.37 7.78 1.56
N ARG A 21 -5.37 7.44 0.73
CA ARG A 21 -5.50 6.08 0.20
C ARG A 21 -4.25 5.73 -0.58
N TRP A 22 -3.74 4.54 -0.32
CA TRP A 22 -2.56 4.04 -1.00
C TRP A 22 -2.85 2.69 -1.65
N TYR A 23 -2.18 2.41 -2.76
CA TYR A 23 -2.31 1.16 -3.50
C TYR A 23 -0.92 0.63 -3.87
N PRO A 24 -0.66 -0.67 -3.70
CA PRO A 24 0.62 -1.24 -4.10
C PRO A 24 0.69 -1.36 -5.63
N ILE A 25 1.87 -1.09 -6.16
CA ILE A 25 2.29 -1.45 -7.51
C ILE A 25 3.11 -2.73 -7.37
N ILE A 26 2.67 -3.81 -8.01
CA ILE A 26 3.33 -5.13 -7.98
C ILE A 26 3.54 -5.55 -9.42
N ASN A 27 4.78 -5.84 -9.81
CA ASN A 27 5.15 -6.19 -11.18
C ASN A 27 4.64 -5.16 -12.22
N GLY A 28 4.67 -3.88 -11.86
CA GLY A 28 4.21 -2.78 -12.72
C GLY A 28 2.69 -2.59 -12.77
N VAL A 29 1.90 -3.42 -12.09
CA VAL A 29 0.44 -3.30 -12.03
C VAL A 29 0.03 -2.65 -10.71
N ALA A 30 -0.77 -1.57 -10.77
CA ALA A 30 -1.36 -0.95 -9.59
C ALA A 30 -2.64 -1.69 -9.17
N LEU A 31 -2.66 -2.28 -7.98
CA LEU A 31 -3.82 -3.03 -7.46
C LEU A 31 -4.82 -2.06 -6.81
N MET A 32 -5.61 -1.37 -7.63
CA MET A 32 -6.55 -0.32 -7.20
C MET A 32 -7.95 -0.85 -6.84
N TYR A 33 -8.02 -1.85 -5.97
CA TYR A 33 -9.30 -2.47 -5.61
C TYR A 33 -10.14 -1.60 -4.63
N PRO A 34 -11.48 -1.67 -4.71
CA PRO A 34 -12.40 -1.17 -3.69
C PRO A 34 -12.15 -1.78 -2.30
N ASP A 35 -12.61 -1.11 -1.24
CA ASP A 35 -12.33 -1.52 0.15
C ASP A 35 -12.84 -2.92 0.47
N ASP A 36 -14.07 -3.24 0.06
CA ASP A 36 -14.66 -4.55 0.29
C ASP A 36 -13.82 -5.67 -0.35
N ILE A 37 -13.29 -5.41 -1.55
CA ILE A 37 -12.43 -6.36 -2.25
C ILE A 37 -11.07 -6.47 -1.55
N ARG A 38 -10.48 -5.36 -1.12
CA ARG A 38 -9.20 -5.34 -0.40
C ARG A 38 -9.25 -6.03 0.95
N LEU A 39 -10.38 -5.99 1.64
CA LEU A 39 -10.54 -6.55 2.98
C LEU A 39 -11.02 -7.99 2.97
N TYR A 40 -11.87 -8.39 2.02
CA TYR A 40 -12.60 -9.66 2.08
C TYR A 40 -12.25 -10.67 0.99
N THR A 41 -11.26 -10.40 0.14
CA THR A 41 -10.84 -11.34 -0.92
C THR A 41 -9.36 -11.70 -0.84
N ARG A 42 -8.91 -12.57 -1.77
CA ARG A 42 -7.49 -12.95 -1.91
C ARG A 42 -6.55 -11.75 -2.12
N VAL A 43 -7.07 -10.62 -2.59
CA VAL A 43 -6.33 -9.35 -2.67
C VAL A 43 -5.71 -8.99 -1.32
N ASN A 44 -6.43 -9.20 -0.20
CA ASN A 44 -5.92 -8.90 1.15
C ASN A 44 -4.61 -9.64 1.46
N ILE A 45 -4.52 -10.90 1.04
CA ILE A 45 -3.36 -11.76 1.28
C ILE A 45 -2.15 -11.24 0.50
N ILE A 46 -2.36 -10.88 -0.76
CA ILE A 46 -1.31 -10.31 -1.63
C ILE A 46 -0.81 -8.98 -1.05
N GLU A 47 -1.72 -8.11 -0.60
CA GLU A 47 -1.35 -6.84 0.03
C GLU A 47 -0.59 -7.03 1.33
N LYS A 48 -1.02 -7.95 2.21
CA LYS A 48 -0.28 -8.26 3.44
C LYS A 48 1.14 -8.76 3.16
N LEU A 49 1.32 -9.59 2.14
CA LEU A 49 2.66 -10.03 1.71
C LEU A 49 3.50 -8.87 1.19
N PHE A 50 2.89 -7.97 0.41
CA PHE A 50 3.55 -6.74 -0.04
C PHE A 50 3.99 -5.87 1.14
N ILE A 51 3.08 -5.59 2.07
CA ILE A 51 3.37 -4.78 3.27
C ILE A 51 4.49 -5.45 4.08
N LYS A 52 4.41 -6.76 4.34
CA LYS A 52 5.45 -7.48 5.08
C LYS A 52 6.83 -7.36 4.43
N ARG A 53 6.89 -7.40 3.09
CA ARG A 53 8.15 -7.30 2.34
C ARG A 53 8.71 -5.88 2.29
N PHE A 54 7.86 -4.86 2.29
CA PHE A 54 8.25 -3.46 2.06
C PHE A 54 7.98 -2.53 3.24
N LYS A 55 7.59 -3.03 4.42
CA LYS A 55 7.22 -2.25 5.61
C LYS A 55 8.22 -1.13 5.93
N ASP A 56 9.52 -1.40 5.80
CA ASP A 56 10.58 -0.46 6.16
C ASP A 56 10.78 0.65 5.11
N LYS A 57 10.19 0.48 3.92
CA LYS A 57 10.22 1.47 2.83
C LYS A 57 8.98 2.36 2.78
N PHE A 58 7.94 2.08 3.57
CA PHE A 58 6.75 2.92 3.58
C PHE A 58 7.08 4.30 4.18
N PRO A 59 6.71 5.41 3.50
CA PRO A 59 6.87 6.73 4.08
C PRO A 59 6.07 6.85 5.39
N LYS A 60 6.69 7.40 6.44
CA LYS A 60 6.07 7.53 7.78
C LYS A 60 4.69 8.18 7.74
N TYR A 61 4.47 9.15 6.85
CA TYR A 61 3.17 9.83 6.70
C TYR A 61 2.07 8.93 6.12
N VAL A 62 2.42 7.96 5.27
CA VAL A 62 1.46 6.97 4.73
C VAL A 62 1.07 6.01 5.84
N VAL A 63 2.06 5.53 6.60
CA VAL A 63 1.82 4.66 7.75
C VAL A 63 0.92 5.36 8.77
N SER A 64 1.15 6.64 9.09
CA SER A 64 0.37 7.37 10.09
C SER A 64 -1.07 7.68 9.66
N LYS A 65 -1.30 7.95 8.37
CA LYS A 65 -2.59 8.39 7.82
C LYS A 65 -3.38 7.31 7.08
N ASP A 66 -2.94 6.05 7.15
CA ASP A 66 -3.58 4.94 6.46
C ASP A 66 -5.07 4.79 6.84
N PRO A 67 -6.01 5.06 5.92
CA PRO A 67 -7.43 5.10 6.24
C PRO A 67 -8.00 3.72 6.60
N LEU A 68 -7.39 2.64 6.10
CA LEU A 68 -7.84 1.27 6.34
C LEU A 68 -7.06 0.58 7.48
N LYS A 69 -6.06 1.26 8.06
CA LYS A 69 -5.19 0.73 9.13
C LYS A 69 -4.50 -0.60 8.79
N LEU A 70 -4.33 -0.92 7.50
CA LEU A 70 -3.63 -2.10 6.99
C LEU A 70 -2.15 -2.12 7.40
N LEU A 71 -1.54 -0.94 7.55
CA LEU A 71 -0.13 -0.78 7.94
C LEU A 71 0.09 -0.85 9.46
N ARG A 72 -0.98 -0.88 10.28
CA ARG A 72 -0.88 -0.81 11.75
C ARG A 72 -0.13 -2.01 12.34
N ASP A 73 -0.41 -3.20 11.82
CA ASP A 73 0.16 -4.46 12.32
C ASP A 73 1.67 -4.59 12.02
N TYR A 74 2.19 -3.71 11.16
CA TYR A 74 3.58 -3.71 10.72
C TYR A 74 4.38 -2.50 11.27
N ARG A 75 3.82 -1.77 12.26
CA ARG A 75 4.46 -0.58 12.87
C ARG A 75 5.63 -0.86 13.81
N ASN A 76 5.85 -2.10 14.27
CA ASN A 76 6.75 -2.42 15.40
C ASN A 76 7.54 -3.74 15.25
N ILE A 77 8.13 -4.02 14.08
CA ILE A 77 9.17 -5.05 13.94
C ILE A 77 10.37 -4.42 13.25
#